data_AF-A0A135VQD9-F1
#
_entry.id   AF-A0A135VQD9-F1
#
_cell.length_a   1.000
_cell.length_b   1.000
_cell.length_c   1.000
_cell.angle_alpha   90.00
_cell.angle_beta   90.00
_cell.angle_gamma   90.00
#
_symmetry.space_group_name_H-M   'P 1'
#
loop_
_entity.id
_entity.type
_entity.pdbx_description
1 polymer ?
#
loop_
_entity_poly.entity_id
_entity_poly.type
_entity_poly.pdbx_seq_one_letter_code
_entity_poly.pdbx_strand_id
1 'polypeptide(L)'
;MMKETADIKRVEAMADAFADERLRWLIGKGDVLVRNDELTQEKFKNLIEKTIHEEYTRNYILKQLADGPKTVGEIAKATNLESHHVLWNLLAMMKWNKVEIAGEHKHEYIYAIKEF
;
A
#
# COMPACT_ATOMS: atom_id res chain seq x y z
N MET A 1 8.06 -21.70 -20.69
CA MET A 1 6.91 -20.87 -21.11
C MET A 1 5.95 -20.80 -19.93
N MET A 2 6.05 -19.75 -19.09
CA MET A 2 5.12 -19.51 -17.98
C MET A 2 4.48 -18.15 -18.23
N LYS A 3 3.37 -18.12 -18.96
CA LYS A 3 2.35 -17.11 -18.78
C LYS A 3 1.27 -17.77 -17.92
N GLU A 4 0.59 -16.98 -17.09
CA GLU A 4 -0.73 -17.31 -16.53
C GLU A 4 -0.79 -17.82 -15.07
N THR A 5 -0.12 -17.11 -14.17
CA THR A 5 -0.76 -16.74 -12.89
C THR A 5 -0.54 -15.25 -12.75
N ALA A 6 -1.61 -14.45 -12.72
CA ALA A 6 -1.49 -13.09 -12.19
C ALA A 6 -0.77 -13.21 -10.84
N ASP A 7 0.29 -12.42 -10.64
CA ASP A 7 1.06 -12.40 -9.40
C ASP A 7 0.07 -12.32 -8.23
N ILE A 8 -0.09 -13.44 -7.51
CA ILE A 8 -1.19 -13.63 -6.56
C ILE A 8 -1.16 -12.54 -5.49
N LYS A 9 0.04 -12.06 -5.16
CA LYS A 9 0.24 -10.96 -4.21
C LYS A 9 -0.32 -9.64 -4.69
N ARG A 10 -0.36 -9.38 -6.01
CA ARG A 10 -1.01 -8.19 -6.56
C ARG A 10 -2.52 -8.29 -6.45
N VAL A 11 -3.08 -9.47 -6.73
CA VAL A 11 -4.52 -9.72 -6.61
C VAL A 11 -4.95 -9.59 -5.14
N GLU A 12 -4.22 -10.21 -4.23
CA GLU A 12 -4.46 -10.10 -2.79
C GLU A 12 -4.29 -8.66 -2.29
N ALA A 13 -3.22 -7.96 -2.70
CA ALA A 13 -3.02 -6.57 -2.32
C ALA A 13 -4.15 -5.65 -2.80
N MET A 14 -4.70 -5.92 -3.98
CA MET A 14 -5.87 -5.20 -4.48
C MET A 14 -7.13 -5.55 -3.68
N ALA A 15 -7.36 -6.82 -3.37
CA ALA A 15 -8.48 -7.23 -2.52
C ALA A 15 -8.41 -6.58 -1.13
N ASP A 16 -7.23 -6.57 -0.52
CA ASP A 16 -6.98 -5.93 0.78
C ASP A 16 -7.18 -4.40 0.72
N ALA A 17 -6.78 -3.76 -0.39
CA ALA A 17 -7.02 -2.33 -0.61
C ALA A 17 -8.53 -1.99 -0.65
N PHE A 18 -9.35 -2.81 -1.29
CA PHE A 18 -10.82 -2.65 -1.30
C PHE A 18 -11.45 -2.90 0.07
N ALA A 19 -10.84 -3.76 0.89
CA ALA A 19 -11.30 -4.04 2.25
C ALA A 19 -10.86 -2.96 3.28
N ASP A 20 -9.90 -2.10 2.93
CA ASP A 20 -9.37 -1.08 3.83
C ASP A 20 -10.44 -0.08 4.29
N GLU A 21 -10.39 0.27 5.58
CA GLU A 21 -11.36 1.15 6.23
C GLU A 21 -11.43 2.52 5.56
N ARG A 22 -10.30 3.08 5.11
CA ARG A 22 -10.26 4.41 4.49
C ARG A 22 -11.04 4.44 3.20
N LEU A 23 -10.88 3.42 2.36
CA LEU A 23 -11.59 3.32 1.08
C LEU A 23 -13.08 3.00 1.29
N ARG A 24 -13.41 2.09 2.23
CA ARG A 24 -14.82 1.81 2.59
C ARG A 24 -15.53 3.05 3.11
N TRP A 25 -14.89 3.79 4.01
CA TRP A 25 -15.43 5.05 4.52
C TRP A 25 -15.62 6.06 3.39
N LEU A 26 -14.63 6.22 2.51
CA LEU A 26 -14.69 7.18 1.40
C LEU A 26 -15.83 6.85 0.43
N ILE A 27 -16.01 5.58 0.06
CA ILE A 27 -17.12 5.16 -0.82
C ILE A 27 -18.48 5.43 -0.16
N GLY A 28 -18.63 5.09 1.13
CA GLY A 28 -19.91 5.25 1.82
C GLY A 28 -20.25 6.71 2.15
N LYS A 29 -19.31 7.45 2.73
CA LYS A 29 -19.52 8.85 3.17
C LYS A 29 -19.32 9.85 2.03
N GLY A 30 -18.40 9.60 1.11
CA GLY A 30 -18.12 10.52 0.02
C GLY A 30 -19.33 10.74 -0.89
N ASP A 31 -20.11 9.70 -1.16
CA ASP A 31 -21.37 9.85 -1.90
C ASP A 31 -22.38 10.77 -1.21
N VAL A 32 -22.44 10.74 0.14
CA VAL A 32 -23.29 11.67 0.91
C VAL A 32 -22.78 13.10 0.79
N LEU A 33 -21.47 13.33 0.90
CA LEU A 33 -20.85 14.65 0.76
C LEU A 33 -21.11 15.25 -0.62
N VAL A 34 -21.06 14.41 -1.66
CA VAL A 34 -21.32 14.86 -3.02
C VAL A 34 -22.79 15.21 -3.24
N ARG A 35 -23.72 14.42 -2.69
CA ARG A 35 -25.16 14.74 -2.73
C ARG A 35 -25.50 16.03 -1.99
N ASN A 36 -24.72 16.39 -0.98
CA ASN A 36 -24.90 17.62 -0.20
C ASN A 36 -24.14 18.84 -0.77
N ASP A 37 -23.48 18.71 -1.93
CA ASP A 37 -22.64 19.76 -2.55
C ASP A 37 -21.44 20.21 -1.67
N GLU A 38 -21.04 19.37 -0.70
CA GLU A 38 -19.87 19.59 0.17
C GLU A 38 -18.57 19.08 -0.49
N LEU A 39 -18.70 18.26 -1.53
CA LEU A 39 -17.60 17.70 -2.31
C LEU A 39 -18.01 17.59 -3.78
N THR A 40 -17.17 18.08 -4.70
CA THR A 40 -17.46 17.92 -6.13
C THR A 40 -17.24 16.47 -6.58
N GLN A 41 -18.01 16.03 -7.59
CA GLN A 41 -17.84 14.70 -8.20
C GLN A 41 -16.38 14.46 -8.66
N GLU A 42 -15.75 15.46 -9.24
CA GLU A 42 -14.34 15.38 -9.69
C GLU A 42 -13.38 15.17 -8.51
N LYS A 43 -13.52 15.96 -7.44
CA LYS A 43 -12.69 15.80 -6.25
C LYS A 43 -12.91 14.44 -5.60
N PHE A 44 -14.16 13.97 -5.56
CA PHE A 44 -14.49 12.65 -5.02
C PHE A 44 -13.82 11.53 -5.81
N LYS A 45 -13.94 11.56 -7.15
CA LYS A 45 -13.27 10.60 -8.03
C LYS A 45 -11.75 10.59 -7.82
N ASN A 46 -11.13 11.78 -7.79
CA ASN A 46 -9.69 11.90 -7.58
C ASN A 46 -9.26 11.37 -6.20
N LEU A 47 -10.06 11.59 -5.16
CA LEU A 47 -9.81 11.04 -3.82
C LEU A 47 -9.90 9.52 -3.82
N ILE A 48 -10.89 8.93 -4.50
CA ILE A 48 -11.02 7.47 -4.62
C ILE A 48 -9.81 6.89 -5.35
N GLU A 49 -9.48 7.40 -6.53
CA GLU A 49 -8.36 6.90 -7.35
C GLU A 49 -7.03 6.96 -6.59
N LYS A 50 -6.76 8.09 -5.95
CA LYS A 50 -5.57 8.26 -5.10
C LYS A 50 -5.57 7.28 -3.92
N THR A 51 -6.71 7.14 -3.24
CA THR A 51 -6.84 6.26 -2.07
C THR A 51 -6.61 4.80 -2.44
N ILE A 52 -7.24 4.33 -3.53
CA ILE A 52 -7.05 2.97 -4.05
C ILE A 52 -5.57 2.73 -4.35
N HIS A 53 -4.92 3.65 -5.06
CA HIS A 53 -3.52 3.48 -5.45
C HIS A 53 -2.58 3.40 -4.23
N GLU A 54 -2.82 4.26 -3.23
CA GLU A 54 -2.07 4.27 -1.98
C GLU A 54 -2.27 2.98 -1.16
N GLU A 55 -3.52 2.52 -1.00
CA GLU A 55 -3.78 1.28 -0.25
C GLU A 55 -3.25 0.05 -0.99
N TYR A 56 -3.43 -0.02 -2.31
CA TYR A 56 -2.86 -1.11 -3.11
C TYR A 56 -1.33 -1.17 -2.94
N THR A 57 -0.65 -0.02 -3.07
CA THR A 57 0.81 0.04 -2.97
C THR A 57 1.29 -0.43 -1.60
N ARG A 58 0.67 0.05 -0.52
CA ARG A 58 1.01 -0.36 0.84
C ARG A 58 0.77 -1.85 1.08
N ASN A 59 -0.40 -2.36 0.70
CA ASN A 59 -0.71 -3.77 0.84
C ASN A 59 0.26 -4.63 0.04
N TYR A 60 0.64 -4.22 -1.16
CA TYR A 60 1.60 -4.98 -1.97
C TYR A 60 2.99 -5.03 -1.32
N ILE A 61 3.45 -3.92 -0.73
CA ILE A 61 4.69 -3.90 0.07
C ILE A 61 4.57 -4.83 1.28
N LEU A 62 3.46 -4.81 2.01
CA LEU A 62 3.22 -5.70 3.15
C LEU A 62 3.25 -7.18 2.71
N LYS A 63 2.67 -7.54 1.56
CA LYS A 63 2.76 -8.90 1.01
C LYS A 63 4.18 -9.31 0.65
N GLN A 64 5.06 -8.36 0.32
CA GLN A 64 6.48 -8.66 0.13
C GLN A 64 7.19 -8.91 1.47
N LEU A 65 6.85 -8.14 2.51
CA LEU A 65 7.41 -8.28 3.85
C LEU A 65 6.88 -9.52 4.61
N ALA A 66 5.71 -10.04 4.21
CA ALA A 66 5.15 -11.26 4.77
C ALA A 66 6.03 -12.52 4.52
N ASP A 67 6.92 -12.48 3.51
CA ASP A 67 7.90 -13.56 3.29
C ASP A 67 9.11 -13.47 4.22
N GLY A 68 9.23 -12.37 4.97
CA GLY A 68 10.37 -12.05 5.82
C GLY A 68 10.88 -10.61 5.63
N PRO A 69 11.81 -10.16 6.50
CA PRO A 69 12.35 -8.81 6.45
C PRO A 69 13.13 -8.54 5.16
N LYS A 70 12.96 -7.34 4.57
CA LYS A 70 13.57 -6.96 3.29
C LYS A 70 14.07 -5.51 3.30
N THR A 71 15.08 -5.21 2.47
CA THR A 71 15.51 -3.82 2.24
C THR A 71 14.61 -3.09 1.23
N VAL A 72 14.77 -1.78 1.12
CA VAL A 72 14.07 -0.97 0.11
C VAL A 72 14.38 -1.49 -1.31
N GLY A 73 15.65 -1.79 -1.60
CA GLY A 73 16.05 -2.29 -2.92
C GLY A 73 15.41 -3.63 -3.27
N GLU A 74 15.29 -4.54 -2.31
CA GLU A 74 14.64 -5.84 -2.50
C GLU A 74 13.14 -5.70 -2.77
N ILE A 75 12.46 -4.83 -2.01
CA ILE A 75 11.03 -4.55 -2.19
C ILE A 75 10.78 -3.85 -3.54
N ALA A 76 11.60 -2.86 -3.90
CA ALA A 76 11.52 -2.16 -5.18
C ALA A 76 11.62 -3.13 -6.36
N LYS A 77 12.59 -4.03 -6.32
CA LYS A 77 12.78 -5.07 -7.34
C LYS A 77 11.57 -6.02 -7.41
N ALA A 78 11.04 -6.47 -6.28
CA ALA A 78 9.90 -7.39 -6.25
C ALA A 78 8.58 -6.74 -6.70
N THR A 79 8.41 -5.46 -6.42
CA THR A 79 7.18 -4.72 -6.73
C THR A 79 7.21 -3.99 -8.07
N ASN A 80 8.40 -3.81 -8.66
CA ASN A 80 8.64 -2.93 -9.80
C ASN A 80 8.18 -1.48 -9.51
N LEU A 81 8.42 -1.02 -8.28
CA LEU A 81 8.23 0.36 -7.84
C LEU A 81 9.58 1.03 -7.70
N GLU A 82 9.63 2.36 -7.86
CA GLU A 82 10.84 3.12 -7.58
C GLU A 82 11.19 3.07 -6.09
N SER A 83 12.48 2.98 -5.77
CA SER A 83 12.96 2.87 -4.38
C SER A 83 12.47 4.02 -3.48
N HIS A 84 12.39 5.24 -4.01
CA HIS A 84 11.88 6.37 -3.25
C HIS A 84 10.39 6.22 -2.92
N HIS A 85 9.57 5.68 -3.83
CA HIS A 85 8.15 5.40 -3.57
C HIS A 85 7.97 4.30 -2.52
N VAL A 86 8.80 3.26 -2.56
CA VAL A 86 8.82 2.21 -1.55
C VAL A 86 9.17 2.78 -0.18
N LEU A 87 10.26 3.55 -0.09
CA LEU A 87 10.71 4.17 1.16
C LEU A 87 9.63 5.06 1.78
N TRP A 88 8.98 5.91 0.98
CA TRP A 88 7.91 6.79 1.48
C TRP A 88 6.74 6.01 2.06
N ASN A 89 6.33 4.91 1.43
CA ASN A 89 5.27 4.06 1.96
C ASN A 89 5.69 3.32 3.23
N LEU A 90 6.94 2.85 3.32
CA LEU A 90 7.48 2.25 4.54
C LEU A 90 7.47 3.24 5.71
N LEU A 91 7.93 4.47 5.49
CA LEU A 91 7.92 5.52 6.52
C LEU A 91 6.50 5.87 6.97
N ALA A 92 5.54 5.95 6.04
CA ALA A 92 4.13 6.15 6.38
C ALA A 92 3.57 4.98 7.22
N MET A 93 3.91 3.75 6.87
CA MET A 93 3.50 2.55 7.61
C MET A 93 4.18 2.43 8.98
N MET A 94 5.43 2.90 9.14
CA MET A 94 6.11 2.98 10.43
C MET A 94 5.37 3.93 11.38
N LYS A 95 4.92 5.09 10.88
CA LYS A 95 4.12 6.05 11.67
C LYS A 95 2.85 5.41 12.25
N TRP A 96 2.30 4.41 11.58
CA TRP A 96 1.12 3.66 12.02
C TRP A 96 1.45 2.31 12.67
N ASN A 97 2.70 2.08 13.05
CA ASN A 97 3.16 0.83 13.67
C ASN A 97 2.86 -0.43 12.85
N LYS A 98 2.73 -0.35 11.53
CA LYS A 98 2.53 -1.53 10.67
C LYS A 98 3.85 -2.23 10.31
N VAL A 99 4.94 -1.47 10.25
CA VAL A 99 6.28 -1.96 9.91
C VAL A 99 7.32 -1.33 10.83
N GLU A 100 8.48 -1.98 10.98
CA GLU A 100 9.60 -1.49 11.78
C GLU A 100 10.96 -1.78 11.10
N ILE A 101 12.02 -1.15 11.62
CA ILE A 101 13.40 -1.44 11.18
C ILE A 101 13.91 -2.61 12.03
N ALA A 102 14.17 -3.74 11.38
CA ALA A 102 14.67 -4.97 12.00
C ALA A 102 16.21 -5.07 11.98
N GLY A 103 16.89 -4.17 11.27
CA GLY A 103 18.35 -4.14 11.19
C GLY A 103 18.87 -3.30 10.03
N GLU A 104 20.13 -3.55 9.67
CA GLU A 104 20.81 -2.88 8.56
C GLU A 104 21.67 -3.91 7.80
N HIS A 105 21.69 -3.81 6.46
CA HIS A 105 22.58 -4.59 5.61
C HIS A 105 23.07 -3.74 4.44
N LYS A 106 24.39 -3.72 4.20
CA LYS A 106 25.02 -2.99 3.08
C LYS A 106 24.56 -1.52 2.96
N HIS A 107 24.47 -0.81 4.09
CA HIS A 107 24.02 0.59 4.16
C HIS A 107 22.54 0.82 3.84
N GLU A 108 21.72 -0.24 3.82
CA GLU A 108 20.26 -0.14 3.74
C GLU A 108 19.62 -0.68 5.02
N TYR A 109 18.57 -0.02 5.50
CA TYR A 109 17.73 -0.57 6.55
C TYR A 109 16.94 -1.78 6.05
N ILE A 110 16.82 -2.78 6.92
CA ILE A 110 15.95 -3.93 6.73
C ILE A 110 14.63 -3.62 7.44
N TYR A 111 13.52 -3.74 6.71
CA TYR A 111 12.17 -3.52 7.22
C TYR A 111 11.46 -4.85 7.45
N ALA A 112 10.65 -4.93 8.50
CA ALA A 112 9.79 -6.07 8.81
C ALA A 112 8.37 -5.62 9.14
N ILE A 113 7.39 -6.52 9.01
CA ILE A 113 6.07 -6.31 9.61
C ILE A 113 6.25 -6.30 11.12
N LYS A 114 5.65 -5.32 11.80
CA LYS A 114 5.72 -5.24 13.26
C LYS A 114 4.80 -6.31 13.87
N GLU A 115 5.35 -7.21 14.67
CA GLU A 115 4.57 -8.18 15.44
C GLU A 115 4.01 -7.52 16.72
N PHE A 116 2.77 -7.88 17.08
CA PHE A 116 2.05 -7.33 18.24
C PHE A 116 2.16 -8.24 19.47
#